data_AF-A0A7W9M5Z1-F1
#
_entry.id   AF-A0A7W9M5Z1-F1
#
_cell.length_a   1.000
_cell.length_b   1.000
_cell.length_c   1.000
_cell.angle_alpha   90.00
_cell.angle_beta   90.00
_cell.angle_gamma   90.00
#
_symmetry.space_group_name_H-M   'P 1'
#
loop_
_entity.id
_entity.type
_entity.pdbx_description
1 polymer ?
#
loop_
_entity_poly.entity_id
_entity_poly.type
_entity_poly.pdbx_seq_one_letter_code
_entity_poly.pdbx_strand_id
1 'polypeptide(L)'
;MYVSAVDPDLLRGFAAELKAFHIASGEPSYAVLSRLADKHGESLSPASISDLLAGRRLTSSTIALAFVRNVLRYRGNHDDTAHEAEVDRWLERWTRVRNSTNPASLAGDAAAGPTAATPPLPVELDFTSIEESTVTRHRRRPPIAALLPPGVRIFHAMLDEALSAKDPRGRRWSEAKWGCYAFYDFDGEPIYVGQTNEGLRVRVRRHLSNQRTDAVAMRVLDVMEVAELELWPLWELEDAGRPDHREAQKLLGRVECTVYRNALEQNSIGMLLNTHIPPSSEPVTLPESARFPLVDPTVREMRGAPDVRIARCAETLARLAGVVAERGGVSASLRRVMVVQAARLTRLTAARHAYAAGELPPEPNLVDIGYLRAAGRD
;
A
#
# COMPACT_ATOMS: atom_id res chain seq x y z
N MET A 1 2.56 23.32 21.28
CA MET A 1 3.55 23.65 20.24
C MET A 1 4.17 22.32 19.80
N TYR A 2 3.87 21.83 18.60
CA TYR A 2 4.41 20.54 18.13
C TYR A 2 5.90 20.71 17.85
N VAL A 3 6.74 20.07 18.67
CA VAL A 3 8.18 20.05 18.47
C VAL A 3 8.47 19.04 17.36
N SER A 4 9.01 19.49 16.24
CA SER A 4 9.48 18.60 15.16
C SER A 4 10.48 17.59 15.75
N ALA A 5 10.28 16.30 15.48
CA ALA A 5 11.16 15.22 15.94
C ALA A 5 12.58 15.31 15.33
N VAL A 6 12.71 16.04 14.22
CA VAL A 6 13.94 16.24 13.45
C VAL A 6 14.61 17.55 13.85
N ASP A 7 15.95 17.55 13.89
CA ASP A 7 16.76 18.75 14.12
C ASP A 7 16.42 19.86 13.08
N PRO A 8 15.90 21.01 13.54
CA PRO A 8 15.46 22.09 12.66
C PRO A 8 16.62 22.77 11.90
N ASP A 9 17.84 22.76 12.44
CA ASP A 9 19.00 23.35 11.76
C ASP A 9 19.47 22.46 10.60
N LEU A 10 19.50 21.14 10.83
CA LEU A 10 19.81 20.19 9.76
C LEU A 10 18.74 20.16 8.66
N LEU A 11 17.47 20.35 9.01
CA LEU A 11 16.37 20.48 8.04
C LEU A 11 16.49 21.76 7.20
N ARG A 12 16.77 22.91 7.82
CA ARG A 12 17.01 24.17 7.10
C ARG A 12 18.24 24.08 6.20
N GLY A 13 19.32 23.48 6.68
CA GLY A 13 20.53 23.25 5.90
C GLY A 13 20.26 22.40 4.65
N PHE A 14 19.51 21.30 4.79
CA PHE A 14 19.13 20.46 3.66
C PHE A 14 18.28 21.18 2.62
N ALA A 15 17.30 21.98 3.05
CA ALA A 15 16.49 22.78 2.13
C ALA A 15 17.33 23.83 1.39
N ALA A 16 18.29 24.47 2.07
CA ALA A 16 19.22 25.42 1.47
C ALA A 16 20.15 24.75 0.44
N GLU A 17 20.67 23.56 0.76
CA GLU A 17 21.49 22.75 -0.17
C GLU A 17 20.68 22.40 -1.43
N LEU A 18 19.43 21.94 -1.29
CA LEU A 18 18.56 21.63 -2.44
C LEU A 18 18.23 22.88 -3.27
N LYS A 19 18.04 24.03 -2.63
CA LYS A 19 17.82 25.30 -3.32
C LYS A 19 19.07 25.74 -4.09
N ALA A 20 20.25 25.60 -3.50
CA ALA A 20 21.52 25.88 -4.18
C ALA A 20 21.70 24.94 -5.39
N PHE A 21 21.38 23.66 -5.25
CA PHE A 21 21.42 22.68 -6.34
C PHE A 21 20.46 23.03 -7.48
N HIS A 22 19.25 23.50 -7.16
CA HIS A 22 18.26 23.98 -8.12
C HIS A 22 18.77 25.17 -8.93
N ILE A 23 19.33 26.17 -8.25
CA ILE A 23 19.89 27.37 -8.85
C ILE A 23 21.08 27.02 -9.74
N ALA A 24 22.01 26.19 -9.25
CA ALA A 24 23.18 25.74 -10.00
C ALA A 24 22.82 24.91 -11.25
N SER A 25 21.60 24.41 -11.34
CA SER A 25 21.09 23.62 -12.46
C SER A 25 20.23 24.44 -13.43
N GLY A 26 20.32 25.78 -13.38
CA GLY A 26 19.63 26.68 -14.31
C GLY A 26 18.21 27.04 -13.89
N GLU A 27 17.87 26.83 -12.61
CA GLU A 27 16.61 27.24 -11.97
C GLU A 27 15.35 26.90 -12.80
N PRO A 28 15.17 25.63 -13.24
CA PRO A 28 13.96 25.24 -13.97
C PRO A 28 12.71 25.57 -13.18
N SER A 29 11.71 26.13 -13.85
CA SER A 29 10.45 26.46 -13.17
C SER A 29 9.80 25.20 -12.59
N TYR A 30 9.06 25.35 -11.49
CA TYR A 30 8.40 24.21 -10.83
C TYR A 30 7.41 23.51 -11.77
N ALA A 31 6.79 24.24 -12.70
CA ALA A 31 5.92 23.67 -13.73
C ALA A 31 6.69 22.85 -14.79
N VAL A 32 7.95 23.19 -15.07
CA VAL A 32 8.82 22.39 -15.94
C VAL A 32 9.21 21.09 -15.24
N LEU A 33 9.64 21.17 -13.98
CA LEU A 33 10.00 19.99 -13.18
C LEU A 33 8.81 19.04 -12.95
N SER A 34 7.62 19.58 -12.70
CA SER A 34 6.39 18.78 -12.56
C SER A 34 6.07 18.02 -13.85
N ARG A 35 6.13 18.69 -15.01
CA ARG A 35 5.88 18.03 -16.31
C ARG A 35 6.93 16.97 -16.66
N LEU A 36 8.19 17.19 -16.29
CA LEU A 36 9.26 16.20 -16.44
C LEU A 36 9.00 14.99 -15.55
N ALA A 37 8.61 15.21 -14.29
CA ALA A 37 8.27 14.13 -13.37
C ALA A 37 7.10 13.28 -13.92
N ASP A 38 6.04 13.92 -14.41
CA ASP A 38 4.88 13.24 -15.01
C ASP A 38 5.29 12.37 -16.21
N LYS A 39 6.17 12.88 -17.09
CA LYS A 39 6.70 12.14 -18.24
C LYS A 39 7.46 10.88 -17.83
N HIS A 40 8.05 10.87 -16.64
CA HIS A 40 8.82 9.75 -16.10
C HIS A 40 8.07 8.94 -15.02
N GLY A 41 6.76 9.16 -14.85
CA GLY A 41 5.93 8.41 -13.89
C GLY A 41 6.22 8.73 -12.42
N GLU A 42 6.81 9.89 -12.13
CA GLU A 42 7.11 10.38 -10.79
C GLU A 42 6.08 11.45 -10.38
N SER A 43 5.64 11.44 -9.11
CA SER A 43 4.71 12.46 -8.60
C SER A 43 5.48 13.60 -7.94
N LEU A 44 5.45 14.79 -8.57
CA LEU A 44 6.11 15.98 -8.06
C LEU A 44 5.34 17.26 -8.42
N SER A 45 4.47 17.73 -7.53
CA SER A 45 3.69 18.95 -7.76
C SER A 45 4.47 20.24 -7.42
N PRO A 46 4.15 21.39 -8.03
CA PRO A 46 4.77 22.68 -7.69
C PRO A 46 4.67 23.04 -6.20
N ALA A 47 3.55 22.70 -5.55
CA ALA A 47 3.37 22.89 -4.12
C ALA A 47 4.34 22.02 -3.29
N SER A 48 4.58 20.78 -3.73
CA SER A 48 5.53 19.87 -3.07
C SER A 48 6.97 20.35 -3.20
N ILE A 49 7.33 20.92 -4.35
CA ILE A 49 8.66 21.53 -4.57
C ILE A 49 8.82 22.76 -3.66
N SER A 50 7.81 23.63 -3.60
CA SER A 50 7.81 24.81 -2.73
C SER A 50 7.97 24.42 -1.25
N ASP A 51 7.23 23.42 -0.79
CA ASP A 51 7.32 22.92 0.59
C ASP A 51 8.67 22.28 0.90
N LEU A 52 9.25 21.53 -0.06
CA LEU A 52 10.58 20.93 0.06
C LEU A 52 11.67 22.00 0.23
N LEU A 53 11.66 23.02 -0.64
CA LEU A 53 12.67 24.08 -0.63
C LEU A 53 12.46 25.11 0.48
N ALA A 54 11.26 25.20 1.05
CA ALA A 54 10.98 26.06 2.20
C ALA A 54 11.55 25.50 3.52
N GLY A 55 11.84 24.20 3.61
CA GLY A 55 12.44 23.58 4.81
C GLY A 55 11.58 23.66 6.08
N ARG A 56 10.27 23.90 5.95
CA ARG A 56 9.35 24.02 7.10
C ARG A 56 9.05 22.68 7.76
N ARG A 57 9.11 21.60 6.98
CA ARG A 57 8.92 20.20 7.41
C ARG A 57 9.74 19.28 6.52
N LEU A 58 10.19 18.15 7.05
CA LEU A 58 10.85 17.14 6.25
C LEU A 58 9.83 16.46 5.32
N THR A 59 9.97 16.65 4.02
CA THR A 59 9.15 15.96 3.02
C THR A 59 9.63 14.51 2.83
N SER A 60 8.79 13.67 2.21
CA SER A 60 9.18 12.28 1.94
C SER A 60 10.41 12.20 1.03
N SER A 61 11.23 11.16 1.22
CA SER A 61 12.37 10.89 0.32
C SER A 61 11.94 10.75 -1.13
N THR A 62 10.71 10.27 -1.40
CA THR A 62 10.18 10.16 -2.76
C THR A 62 10.08 11.53 -3.42
N ILE A 63 9.59 12.55 -2.71
CA ILE A 63 9.47 13.93 -3.22
C ILE A 63 10.85 14.55 -3.40
N ALA A 64 11.75 14.39 -2.41
CA ALA A 64 13.10 14.94 -2.48
C ALA A 64 13.91 14.34 -3.65
N LEU A 65 13.84 13.02 -3.85
CA LEU A 65 14.57 12.35 -4.94
C LEU A 65 13.93 12.59 -6.30
N ALA A 66 12.60 12.67 -6.40
CA ALA A 66 11.94 13.06 -7.65
C ALA A 66 12.36 14.48 -8.06
N PHE A 67 12.48 15.41 -7.12
CA PHE A 67 13.01 16.74 -7.41
C PHE A 67 14.43 16.68 -7.97
N VAL A 68 15.35 15.98 -7.28
CA VAL A 68 16.75 15.84 -7.72
C VAL A 68 16.85 15.22 -9.11
N ARG A 69 16.16 14.11 -9.36
CA ARG A 69 16.17 13.44 -10.67
C ARG A 69 15.68 14.34 -11.79
N ASN A 70 14.61 15.10 -11.58
CA ASN A 70 14.06 15.96 -12.63
C ASN A 70 14.90 17.23 -12.85
N VAL A 71 15.61 17.72 -11.83
CA VAL A 71 16.61 18.78 -12.00
C VAL A 71 17.81 18.27 -12.80
N LEU A 72 18.29 17.05 -12.53
CA LEU A 72 19.37 16.40 -13.30
C LEU A 72 18.97 16.15 -14.75
N ARG A 73 17.76 15.63 -15.00
CA ARG A 73 17.20 15.44 -16.34
C ARG A 73 17.06 16.76 -17.10
N TYR A 74 16.66 17.84 -16.42
CA TYR A 74 16.56 19.17 -17.03
C TYR A 74 17.93 19.71 -17.48
N ARG A 75 18.99 19.41 -16.73
CA ARG A 75 20.37 19.82 -17.07
C ARG A 75 20.91 19.14 -18.33
N GLY A 76 20.20 18.15 -18.88
CA GLY A 76 20.50 17.56 -20.20
C GLY A 76 21.75 16.68 -20.24
N ASN A 77 22.29 16.28 -19.09
CA ASN A 77 23.39 15.33 -19.05
C ASN A 77 22.79 13.91 -19.09
N HIS A 78 23.13 13.07 -20.07
CA HIS A 78 22.56 11.72 -20.21
C HIS A 78 23.45 10.63 -19.61
N ASP A 79 24.35 10.99 -18.70
CA ASP A 79 25.13 10.02 -17.94
C ASP A 79 24.30 9.49 -16.76
N ASP A 80 23.57 8.41 -17.03
CA ASP A 80 22.71 7.74 -16.06
C ASP A 80 23.49 7.25 -14.81
N THR A 81 24.79 6.97 -14.95
CA THR A 81 25.62 6.51 -13.81
C THR A 81 25.97 7.66 -12.87
N ALA A 82 26.32 8.82 -13.42
CA ALA A 82 26.54 10.03 -12.63
C ALA A 82 25.25 10.54 -11.98
N HIS A 83 24.10 10.35 -12.64
CA HIS A 83 22.78 10.68 -12.09
C HIS A 83 22.41 9.83 -10.88
N GLU A 84 22.58 8.51 -10.95
CA GLU A 84 22.27 7.64 -9.81
C GLU A 84 23.22 7.89 -8.63
N ALA A 85 24.52 8.11 -8.87
CA ALA A 85 25.46 8.47 -7.80
C ALA A 85 25.08 9.79 -7.09
N GLU A 86 24.60 10.78 -7.84
CA GLU A 86 24.12 12.03 -7.26
C GLU A 86 22.82 11.83 -6.45
N VAL A 87 21.87 11.04 -6.99
CA VAL A 87 20.61 10.70 -6.32
C VAL A 87 20.87 9.95 -5.00
N ASP A 88 21.83 9.02 -4.99
CA ASP A 88 22.23 8.28 -3.79
C ASP A 88 22.81 9.21 -2.72
N ARG A 89 23.67 10.17 -3.11
CA ARG A 89 24.20 11.20 -2.20
C ARG A 89 23.07 12.01 -1.54
N TRP A 90 22.06 12.39 -2.31
CA TRP A 90 20.90 13.12 -1.77
C TRP A 90 20.02 12.25 -0.86
N LEU A 91 19.91 10.95 -1.13
CA LEU A 91 19.23 9.99 -0.26
C LEU A 91 19.95 9.82 1.08
N GLU A 92 21.27 9.71 1.08
CA GLU A 92 22.08 9.67 2.30
C GLU A 92 21.91 10.95 3.12
N ARG A 93 21.96 12.10 2.47
CA ARG A 93 21.77 13.40 3.12
C ARG A 93 20.37 13.51 3.75
N TRP A 94 19.33 13.15 3.02
CA TRP A 94 17.96 13.12 3.52
C TRP A 94 17.80 12.16 4.70
N THR A 95 18.42 10.98 4.65
CA THR A 95 18.38 9.97 5.71
C THR A 95 19.06 10.48 6.99
N ARG A 96 20.18 11.21 6.85
CA ARG A 96 20.85 11.86 7.99
C ARG A 96 19.96 12.90 8.66
N VAL A 97 19.23 13.70 7.89
CA VAL A 97 18.27 14.66 8.44
C VAL A 97 17.10 13.94 9.10
N ARG A 98 16.54 12.90 8.48
CA ARG A 98 15.44 12.13 9.09
C ARG A 98 15.81 11.52 10.44
N ASN A 99 17.04 11.03 10.56
CA ASN A 99 17.52 10.35 11.76
C ASN A 99 18.13 11.32 12.78
N SER A 100 18.15 12.63 12.51
CA SER A 100 18.60 13.59 13.51
C SER A 100 17.53 13.77 14.58
N THR A 101 17.98 13.92 15.83
CA THR A 101 17.11 14.19 16.96
C THR A 101 17.13 15.67 17.25
N ASN A 102 15.95 16.25 17.50
CA ASN A 102 15.87 17.65 17.89
C ASN A 102 16.57 17.86 19.25
N PRO A 103 17.61 18.71 19.35
CA PRO A 103 18.30 18.95 20.62
C PRO A 103 17.37 19.52 21.70
N ALA A 104 16.29 20.23 21.32
CA ALA A 104 15.29 20.72 22.27
C ALA A 104 14.42 19.60 22.88
N SER A 105 14.29 18.44 22.24
CA SER A 105 13.58 17.29 22.82
C SER A 105 14.45 16.50 23.80
N LEU A 106 15.78 16.62 23.72
CA LEU A 106 16.72 15.97 24.65
C LEU A 106 16.89 16.75 25.97
N ALA A 107 16.63 18.06 25.97
CA ALA A 107 16.72 18.91 27.16
C ALA A 107 15.54 18.74 28.14
N GLY A 108 14.44 18.09 27.73
CA GLY A 108 13.23 17.92 28.54
C GLY A 108 13.27 16.73 29.51
N ASP A 109 14.15 15.76 29.30
CA ASP A 109 14.17 14.49 30.05
C ASP A 109 15.20 14.46 31.22
N ALA A 110 15.96 15.53 31.43
CA ALA A 110 17.03 15.56 32.44
C ALA A 110 16.56 15.95 33.87
N ALA A 111 15.27 15.90 34.19
CA ALA A 111 14.74 16.34 35.49
C ALA A 111 13.76 15.34 36.12
N ALA A 112 14.19 14.10 36.36
CA ALA A 112 13.58 13.22 37.38
C ALA A 112 14.51 12.07 37.77
N GLY A 113 15.24 12.20 38.88
CA GLY A 113 15.67 11.08 39.72
C GLY A 113 14.67 10.88 40.87
N PRO A 114 14.65 9.73 41.58
CA PRO A 114 15.87 9.20 42.18
C PRO A 114 16.07 7.66 42.21
N THR A 115 17.36 7.28 42.30
CA THR A 115 17.97 6.11 42.96
C THR A 115 17.33 4.71 42.84
N ALA A 116 18.00 3.83 42.09
CA ALA A 116 18.00 2.39 42.35
C ALA A 116 19.44 1.85 42.23
N ALA A 117 19.83 1.03 43.21
CA ALA A 117 21.17 0.53 43.47
C ALA A 117 21.73 -0.37 42.35
N THR A 118 23.03 -0.25 42.12
CA THR A 118 23.83 -1.06 41.19
C THR A 118 24.04 -2.49 41.71
N PRO A 119 23.70 -3.55 40.95
CA PRO A 119 24.16 -4.91 41.24
C PRO A 119 25.59 -5.12 40.71
N PRO A 120 26.38 -6.06 41.27
CA PRO A 120 27.79 -6.19 40.95
C PRO A 120 28.01 -6.78 39.55
N LEU A 121 29.07 -6.33 38.89
CA LEU A 121 29.52 -6.79 37.57
C LEU A 121 29.95 -8.27 37.61
N PRO A 122 29.62 -9.09 36.60
CA PRO A 122 30.25 -10.38 36.43
C PRO A 122 31.63 -10.23 35.78
N VAL A 123 32.62 -10.83 36.45
CA VAL A 123 33.91 -11.39 36.02
C VAL A 123 34.34 -11.07 34.57
N GLU A 124 35.46 -10.34 34.45
CA GLU A 124 36.19 -10.13 33.19
C GLU A 124 36.56 -11.47 32.55
N LEU A 125 36.01 -11.74 31.37
CA LEU A 125 36.55 -12.75 30.46
C LEU A 125 37.65 -12.08 29.64
N ASP A 126 38.87 -12.56 29.82
CA ASP A 126 40.06 -12.18 29.08
C ASP A 126 39.92 -12.58 27.61
N PHE A 127 39.80 -11.59 26.73
CA PHE A 127 39.74 -11.74 25.27
C PHE A 127 41.07 -11.44 24.58
N THR A 128 42.21 -11.62 25.26
CA THR A 128 43.50 -11.55 24.59
C THR A 128 43.82 -12.87 23.89
N SER A 129 43.27 -13.05 22.67
CA SER A 129 43.89 -13.76 21.52
C SER A 129 42.84 -14.10 20.46
N ILE A 130 42.50 -13.13 19.61
CA ILE A 130 42.03 -13.44 18.25
C ILE A 130 42.93 -12.64 17.32
N GLU A 131 43.91 -13.32 16.72
CA GLU A 131 44.78 -12.75 15.70
C GLU A 131 43.93 -12.17 14.55
N GLU A 132 44.19 -10.90 14.27
CA GLU A 132 43.59 -10.11 13.22
C GLU A 132 43.99 -10.65 11.84
N SER A 133 43.19 -11.57 11.32
CA SER A 133 43.19 -11.94 9.90
C SER A 133 41.93 -11.41 9.22
N THR A 134 41.77 -10.08 9.16
CA THR A 134 40.61 -9.44 8.53
C THR A 134 40.86 -9.24 7.03
N VAL A 135 40.80 -10.34 6.28
CA VAL A 135 40.43 -10.25 4.87
C VAL A 135 38.99 -9.76 4.82
N THR A 136 38.77 -8.51 4.43
CA THR A 136 37.44 -7.90 4.23
C THR A 136 36.72 -8.61 3.08
N ARG A 137 36.19 -9.81 3.34
CA ARG A 137 35.23 -10.46 2.44
C ARG A 137 33.92 -9.72 2.57
N HIS A 138 33.67 -8.75 1.69
CA HIS A 138 32.32 -8.22 1.50
C HIS A 138 31.39 -9.40 1.16
N ARG A 139 30.59 -9.84 2.14
CA ARG A 139 29.52 -10.81 1.89
C ARG A 139 28.54 -10.14 0.92
N ARG A 140 28.29 -10.78 -0.22
CA ARG A 140 27.25 -10.34 -1.17
C ARG A 140 25.95 -10.14 -0.40
N ARG A 141 25.31 -8.98 -0.59
CA ARG A 141 24.02 -8.66 0.02
C ARG A 141 23.03 -9.76 -0.39
N PRO A 142 22.29 -10.37 0.54
CA PRO A 142 21.31 -11.38 0.20
C PRO A 142 20.24 -10.77 -0.73
N PRO A 143 19.70 -11.54 -1.68
CA PRO A 143 18.62 -11.07 -2.53
C PRO A 143 17.42 -10.64 -1.67
N ILE A 144 16.71 -9.58 -2.07
CA ILE A 144 15.57 -9.01 -1.32
C ILE A 144 14.53 -10.09 -0.98
N ALA A 145 14.30 -11.05 -1.88
CA ALA A 145 13.38 -12.16 -1.65
C ALA A 145 13.74 -13.00 -0.41
N ALA A 146 15.03 -13.17 -0.10
CA ALA A 146 15.49 -13.91 1.08
C ALA A 146 15.25 -13.14 2.40
N LEU A 147 15.01 -11.83 2.33
CA LEU A 147 14.69 -10.99 3.48
C LEU A 147 13.19 -10.97 3.80
N LEU A 148 12.34 -11.45 2.89
CA LEU A 148 10.89 -11.48 3.11
C LEU A 148 10.51 -12.63 4.07
N PRO A 149 9.53 -12.41 4.98
CA PRO A 149 9.00 -13.48 5.83
C PRO A 149 8.46 -14.65 4.98
N PRO A 150 8.52 -15.91 5.47
CA PRO A 150 8.11 -17.10 4.70
C PRO A 150 6.73 -16.97 4.06
N GLY A 151 5.70 -16.60 4.82
CA GLY A 151 4.36 -16.46 4.28
C GLY A 151 4.19 -15.29 3.30
N VAL A 152 5.08 -14.28 3.31
CA VAL A 152 5.09 -13.21 2.31
C VAL A 152 5.72 -13.72 1.01
N ARG A 153 6.79 -14.51 1.10
CA ARG A 153 7.38 -15.18 -0.06
C ARG A 153 6.40 -16.13 -0.75
N ILE A 154 5.70 -16.95 0.04
CA ILE A 154 4.67 -17.87 -0.46
C ILE A 154 3.58 -17.09 -1.19
N PHE A 155 3.06 -16.01 -0.59
CA PHE A 155 2.06 -15.17 -1.22
C PHE A 155 2.52 -14.60 -2.57
N HIS A 156 3.75 -14.05 -2.63
CA HIS A 156 4.29 -13.54 -3.90
C HIS A 156 4.48 -14.64 -4.95
N ALA A 157 4.95 -15.82 -4.55
CA ALA A 157 5.12 -16.96 -5.47
C ALA A 157 3.77 -17.42 -6.05
N MET A 158 2.75 -17.56 -5.21
CA MET A 158 1.41 -17.97 -5.65
C MET A 158 0.71 -16.89 -6.47
N LEU A 159 0.94 -15.61 -6.15
CA LEU A 159 0.49 -14.52 -7.00
C LEU A 159 1.16 -14.57 -8.38
N ASP A 160 2.46 -14.84 -8.46
CA ASP A 160 3.15 -14.97 -9.74
C ASP A 160 2.66 -16.19 -10.55
N GLU A 161 2.34 -17.29 -9.88
CA GLU A 161 1.71 -18.46 -10.48
C GLU A 161 0.31 -18.13 -11.03
N ALA A 162 -0.55 -17.52 -10.22
CA ALA A 162 -1.90 -17.08 -10.62
C ALA A 162 -1.85 -16.13 -11.83
N LEU A 163 -0.92 -15.18 -11.83
CA LEU A 163 -0.74 -14.25 -12.94
C LEU A 163 -0.14 -14.92 -14.19
N SER A 164 0.55 -16.05 -14.03
CA SER A 164 1.14 -16.81 -15.14
C SER A 164 0.21 -17.90 -15.68
N ALA A 165 -0.89 -18.19 -14.98
CA ALA A 165 -1.86 -19.19 -15.38
C ALA A 165 -2.47 -18.88 -16.74
N LYS A 166 -2.66 -19.93 -17.55
CA LYS A 166 -3.19 -19.84 -18.91
C LYS A 166 -4.64 -20.28 -18.99
N ASP A 167 -5.38 -19.65 -19.88
CA ASP A 167 -6.72 -20.06 -20.29
C ASP A 167 -6.64 -21.28 -21.24
N PRO A 168 -7.77 -21.91 -21.59
CA PRO A 168 -7.80 -23.03 -22.52
C PRO A 168 -7.24 -22.72 -23.91
N ARG A 169 -7.09 -21.44 -24.28
CA ARG A 169 -6.53 -20.97 -25.55
C ARG A 169 -5.03 -20.64 -25.45
N GLY A 170 -4.41 -20.89 -24.29
CA GLY A 170 -2.99 -20.65 -24.05
C GLY A 170 -2.60 -19.20 -23.74
N ARG A 171 -3.58 -18.29 -23.63
CA ARG A 171 -3.36 -16.89 -23.22
C ARG A 171 -3.26 -16.85 -21.71
N ARG A 172 -2.42 -15.97 -21.15
CA ARG A 172 -2.38 -15.80 -19.69
C ARG A 172 -3.57 -14.97 -19.23
N TRP A 173 -4.35 -15.45 -18.27
CA TRP A 173 -5.54 -14.75 -17.75
C TRP A 173 -5.28 -13.28 -17.41
N SER A 174 -4.11 -13.01 -16.82
CA SER A 174 -3.75 -11.68 -16.35
C SER A 174 -3.26 -10.70 -17.42
N GLU A 175 -2.97 -11.17 -18.64
CA GLU A 175 -2.41 -10.31 -19.69
C GLU A 175 -3.48 -9.51 -20.44
N ALA A 176 -4.76 -9.70 -20.13
CA ALA A 176 -5.81 -8.89 -20.72
C ALA A 176 -5.65 -7.43 -20.29
N LYS A 177 -5.68 -6.53 -21.28
CA LYS A 177 -5.65 -5.08 -21.07
C LYS A 177 -6.92 -4.62 -20.34
N TRP A 178 -8.07 -5.18 -20.73
CA TRP A 178 -9.37 -4.87 -20.17
C TRP A 178 -9.89 -6.04 -19.33
N GLY A 179 -10.48 -5.73 -18.18
CA GLY A 179 -11.14 -6.74 -17.38
C GLY A 179 -11.49 -6.29 -15.97
N CYS A 180 -12.19 -7.19 -15.28
CA CYS A 180 -12.50 -7.05 -13.86
C CYS A 180 -11.72 -8.09 -13.04
N TYR A 181 -11.57 -7.81 -11.75
CA TYR A 181 -10.97 -8.72 -10.79
C TYR A 181 -11.65 -8.58 -9.43
N ALA A 182 -11.60 -9.63 -8.62
CA ALA A 182 -12.10 -9.64 -7.27
C ALA A 182 -11.10 -10.29 -6.31
N PHE A 183 -11.10 -9.81 -5.06
CA PHE A 183 -10.32 -10.38 -3.98
C PHE A 183 -11.25 -11.02 -2.96
N TYR A 184 -10.82 -12.15 -2.42
CA TYR A 184 -11.56 -12.92 -1.44
C TYR A 184 -10.72 -13.17 -0.20
N ASP A 185 -11.37 -13.24 0.96
CA ASP A 185 -10.70 -13.54 2.22
C ASP A 185 -10.55 -15.05 2.48
N PHE A 186 -10.06 -15.40 3.68
CA PHE A 186 -9.79 -16.79 4.08
C PHE A 186 -11.04 -17.68 4.16
N ASP A 187 -12.25 -17.10 4.24
CA ASP A 187 -13.52 -17.83 4.22
C ASP A 187 -14.11 -17.92 2.81
N GLY A 188 -13.43 -17.36 1.80
CA GLY A 188 -13.92 -17.27 0.44
C GLY A 188 -14.94 -16.15 0.23
N GLU A 189 -15.08 -15.23 1.19
CA GLU A 189 -15.96 -14.06 1.10
C GLU A 189 -15.36 -13.02 0.15
N PRO A 190 -16.11 -12.49 -0.82
CA PRO A 190 -15.64 -11.39 -1.64
C PRO A 190 -15.50 -10.13 -0.77
N ILE A 191 -14.37 -9.45 -0.86
CA ILE A 191 -14.07 -8.26 -0.05
C ILE A 191 -13.82 -7.00 -0.89
N TYR A 192 -13.45 -7.15 -2.17
CA TYR A 192 -13.16 -6.05 -3.07
C TYR A 192 -13.35 -6.48 -4.53
N VAL A 193 -13.90 -5.58 -5.34
CA VAL A 193 -14.00 -5.73 -6.80
C VAL A 193 -13.35 -4.53 -7.48
N GLY A 194 -12.68 -4.73 -8.60
CA GLY A 194 -12.19 -3.61 -9.39
C GLY A 194 -12.14 -3.92 -10.88
N GLN A 195 -12.03 -2.87 -11.68
CA GLN A 195 -11.83 -2.94 -13.12
C GLN A 195 -10.49 -2.33 -13.54
N THR A 196 -10.07 -2.61 -14.78
CA THR A 196 -8.95 -1.94 -15.42
C THR A 196 -9.05 -1.96 -16.94
N ASN A 197 -8.44 -0.96 -17.57
CA ASN A 197 -8.13 -0.89 -19.01
C ASN A 197 -6.62 -0.65 -19.25
N GLU A 198 -5.80 -0.76 -18.20
CA GLU A 198 -4.34 -0.64 -18.21
C GLU A 198 -3.64 -2.02 -18.23
N GLY A 199 -4.39 -3.10 -17.96
CA GLY A 199 -3.89 -4.47 -17.78
C GLY A 199 -4.22 -5.06 -16.42
N LEU A 200 -4.86 -6.24 -16.42
CA LEU A 200 -5.21 -6.99 -15.19
C LEU A 200 -3.97 -7.26 -14.34
N ARG A 201 -2.90 -7.78 -14.95
CA ARG A 201 -1.62 -8.04 -14.26
C ARG A 201 -1.06 -6.80 -13.58
N VAL A 202 -1.07 -5.68 -14.29
CA VAL A 202 -0.54 -4.40 -13.79
C VAL A 202 -1.36 -3.94 -12.59
N ARG A 203 -2.70 -3.94 -12.71
CA ARG A 203 -3.59 -3.44 -11.66
C ARG A 203 -3.57 -4.33 -10.43
N VAL A 204 -3.65 -5.64 -10.60
CA VAL A 204 -3.61 -6.62 -9.50
C VAL A 204 -2.28 -6.56 -8.76
N ARG A 205 -1.14 -6.54 -9.45
CA ARG A 205 0.17 -6.37 -8.81
C ARG A 205 0.28 -5.04 -8.06
N ARG A 206 -0.29 -3.96 -8.61
CA ARG A 206 -0.31 -2.68 -7.91
C ARG A 206 -1.02 -2.82 -6.57
N HIS A 207 -2.18 -3.48 -6.52
CA HIS A 207 -2.92 -3.67 -5.27
C HIS A 207 -2.21 -4.61 -4.30
N LEU A 208 -1.74 -5.77 -4.77
CA LEU A 208 -1.29 -6.84 -3.87
C LEU A 208 0.22 -6.80 -3.57
N SER A 209 1.03 -6.13 -4.39
CA SER A 209 2.48 -6.07 -4.22
C SER A 209 2.99 -4.68 -3.84
N ASN A 210 2.21 -3.63 -4.11
CA ASN A 210 2.66 -2.25 -3.92
C ASN A 210 1.73 -1.52 -2.94
N GLN A 211 2.22 -1.16 -1.76
CA GLN A 211 1.42 -0.50 -0.71
C GLN A 211 0.97 0.95 -1.06
N ARG A 212 1.07 1.36 -2.33
CA ARG A 212 0.81 2.72 -2.83
C ARG A 212 -0.48 2.87 -3.65
N THR A 213 -1.32 1.83 -3.79
CA THR A 213 -2.63 1.99 -4.46
C THR A 213 -3.64 2.68 -3.57
N ASP A 214 -4.59 3.44 -4.11
CA ASP A 214 -5.57 4.19 -3.29
C ASP A 214 -6.28 3.29 -2.26
N ALA A 215 -6.61 2.04 -2.62
CA ALA A 215 -7.20 1.07 -1.68
C ALA A 215 -6.23 0.64 -0.56
N VAL A 216 -4.95 0.39 -0.84
CA VAL A 216 -3.99 -0.04 0.18
C VAL A 216 -3.38 1.14 0.94
N ALA A 217 -3.13 2.25 0.26
CA ALA A 217 -2.57 3.50 0.77
C ALA A 217 -3.52 4.21 1.72
N MET A 218 -4.84 4.17 1.44
CA MET A 218 -5.86 4.67 2.38
C MET A 218 -6.25 3.63 3.44
N ARG A 219 -5.54 2.48 3.52
CA ARG A 219 -5.81 1.38 4.48
C ARG A 219 -7.22 0.80 4.34
N VAL A 220 -7.81 0.90 3.16
CA VAL A 220 -9.13 0.34 2.84
C VAL A 220 -9.06 -1.19 2.77
N LEU A 221 -8.02 -1.71 2.11
CA LEU A 221 -7.77 -3.15 1.95
C LEU A 221 -6.51 -3.56 2.70
N ASP A 222 -6.63 -4.57 3.58
CA ASP A 222 -5.48 -5.31 4.10
C ASP A 222 -5.11 -6.42 3.12
N VAL A 223 -3.97 -6.30 2.45
CA VAL A 223 -3.50 -7.29 1.46
C VAL A 223 -3.32 -8.67 2.09
N MET A 224 -2.97 -8.73 3.36
CA MET A 224 -2.74 -10.00 4.05
C MET A 224 -4.03 -10.74 4.39
N GLU A 225 -5.18 -10.06 4.28
CA GLU A 225 -6.50 -10.65 4.39
C GLU A 225 -6.94 -11.31 3.08
N VAL A 226 -6.25 -11.03 1.96
CA VAL A 226 -6.57 -11.60 0.65
C VAL A 226 -6.01 -13.02 0.56
N ALA A 227 -6.89 -14.01 0.43
CA ALA A 227 -6.52 -15.41 0.26
C ALA A 227 -6.67 -15.89 -1.19
N GLU A 228 -7.52 -15.25 -2.00
CA GLU A 228 -7.80 -15.66 -3.38
C GLU A 228 -8.05 -14.47 -4.31
N LEU A 229 -7.81 -14.70 -5.60
CA LEU A 229 -7.97 -13.76 -6.70
C LEU A 229 -8.87 -14.38 -7.77
N GLU A 230 -9.86 -13.64 -8.25
CA GLU A 230 -10.60 -14.02 -9.46
C GLU A 230 -10.44 -12.96 -10.56
N LEU A 231 -10.30 -13.41 -11.80
CA LEU A 231 -10.07 -12.58 -12.98
C LEU A 231 -11.16 -12.82 -14.03
N TRP A 232 -11.73 -11.75 -14.56
CA TRP A 232 -12.66 -11.71 -15.70
C TRP A 232 -12.05 -10.90 -16.85
N PRO A 233 -11.24 -11.51 -17.72
CA PRO A 233 -10.71 -10.86 -18.90
C PRO A 233 -11.80 -10.46 -19.90
N LEU A 234 -11.66 -9.29 -20.53
CA LEU A 234 -12.49 -8.85 -21.65
C LEU A 234 -11.63 -8.82 -22.92
N TRP A 235 -11.33 -10.02 -23.42
CA TRP A 235 -10.46 -10.23 -24.57
C TRP A 235 -10.98 -9.57 -25.85
N GLU A 236 -12.29 -9.41 -25.97
CA GLU A 236 -12.95 -8.72 -27.07
C GLU A 236 -12.64 -7.21 -27.13
N LEU A 237 -12.09 -6.65 -26.05
CA LEU A 237 -11.72 -5.23 -25.95
C LEU A 237 -10.22 -4.97 -26.13
N GLU A 238 -9.40 -5.99 -26.41
CA GLU A 238 -7.93 -5.83 -26.53
C GLU A 238 -7.54 -4.76 -27.57
N ASP A 239 -8.19 -4.79 -28.73
CA ASP A 239 -7.94 -3.88 -29.84
C ASP A 239 -8.74 -2.57 -29.77
N ALA A 240 -9.48 -2.34 -28.67
CA ALA A 240 -10.30 -1.13 -28.52
C ALA A 240 -9.42 0.14 -28.52
N GLY A 241 -9.40 0.82 -29.66
CA GLY A 241 -8.69 2.08 -29.89
C GLY A 241 -9.48 3.31 -29.46
N ARG A 242 -9.01 4.51 -29.85
CA ARG A 242 -9.69 5.79 -29.54
C ARG A 242 -11.17 5.87 -30.00
N PRO A 243 -11.57 5.44 -31.20
CA PRO A 243 -12.97 5.59 -31.62
C PRO A 243 -13.92 4.71 -30.80
N ASP A 244 -13.51 3.49 -30.44
CA ASP A 244 -14.34 2.53 -29.71
C ASP A 244 -14.18 2.61 -28.19
N HIS A 245 -13.26 3.45 -27.70
CA HIS A 245 -12.88 3.53 -26.30
C HIS A 245 -14.07 3.79 -25.38
N ARG A 246 -15.02 4.64 -25.82
CA ARG A 246 -16.20 4.99 -25.02
C ARG A 246 -17.15 3.81 -24.86
N GLU A 247 -17.37 3.03 -25.91
CA GLU A 247 -18.21 1.83 -25.85
C GLU A 247 -17.52 0.72 -25.06
N ALA A 248 -16.20 0.56 -25.22
CA ALA A 248 -15.39 -0.36 -24.41
C ALA A 248 -15.47 -0.02 -22.91
N GLN A 249 -15.38 1.27 -22.54
CA GLN A 249 -15.56 1.72 -21.15
C GLN A 249 -16.97 1.44 -20.62
N LYS A 250 -18.01 1.63 -21.44
CA LYS A 250 -19.39 1.31 -21.03
C LYS A 250 -19.55 -0.19 -20.77
N LEU A 251 -19.01 -1.05 -21.65
CA LEU A 251 -19.05 -2.50 -21.44
C LEU A 251 -18.29 -2.89 -20.17
N LEU A 252 -17.07 -2.39 -19.99
CA LEU A 252 -16.27 -2.63 -18.79
C LEU A 252 -17.03 -2.22 -17.53
N GLY A 253 -17.68 -1.06 -17.51
CA GLY A 253 -18.50 -0.59 -16.39
C GLY A 253 -19.73 -1.48 -16.11
N ARG A 254 -20.36 -2.04 -17.14
CA ARG A 254 -21.47 -3.00 -16.98
C ARG A 254 -21.01 -4.34 -16.40
N VAL A 255 -19.85 -4.82 -16.86
CA VAL A 255 -19.21 -6.02 -16.33
C VAL A 255 -18.83 -5.80 -14.87
N GLU A 256 -18.16 -4.68 -14.53
CA GLU A 256 -17.82 -4.32 -13.16
C GLU A 256 -19.06 -4.25 -12.26
N CYS A 257 -20.13 -3.61 -12.72
CA CYS A 257 -21.39 -3.54 -11.99
C CYS A 257 -21.98 -4.93 -11.72
N THR A 258 -21.93 -5.82 -12.71
CA THR A 258 -22.44 -7.20 -12.58
C THR A 258 -21.58 -8.02 -11.59
N VAL A 259 -20.25 -7.99 -11.73
CA VAL A 259 -19.32 -8.65 -10.78
C VAL A 259 -19.54 -8.12 -9.37
N TYR A 260 -19.68 -6.80 -9.21
CA TYR A 260 -19.90 -6.16 -7.92
C TYR A 260 -21.22 -6.58 -7.26
N ARG A 261 -22.32 -6.69 -8.03
CA ARG A 261 -23.60 -7.18 -7.51
C ARG A 261 -23.54 -8.65 -7.10
N ASN A 262 -22.96 -9.51 -7.94
CA ASN A 262 -22.79 -10.92 -7.62
C ASN A 262 -21.95 -11.09 -6.35
N ALA A 263 -20.88 -10.31 -6.21
CA ALA A 263 -20.05 -10.29 -5.01
C ALA A 263 -20.83 -9.81 -3.77
N LEU A 264 -21.70 -8.79 -3.90
CA LEU A 264 -22.54 -8.34 -2.79
C LEU A 264 -23.58 -9.38 -2.34
N GLU A 265 -24.13 -10.17 -3.27
CA GLU A 265 -25.09 -11.23 -2.96
C GLU A 265 -24.43 -12.41 -2.24
N GLN A 266 -23.17 -12.69 -2.56
CA GLN A 266 -22.37 -13.74 -1.91
C GLN A 266 -21.77 -13.29 -0.57
N ASN A 267 -21.64 -11.98 -0.36
CA ASN A 267 -21.01 -11.44 0.84
C ASN A 267 -21.96 -11.52 2.05
N SER A 268 -21.56 -12.18 3.12
CA SER A 268 -22.41 -12.36 4.32
C SER A 268 -22.76 -11.05 5.06
N ILE A 269 -22.02 -9.97 4.80
CA ILE A 269 -22.27 -8.62 5.35
C ILE A 269 -23.04 -7.76 4.33
N GLY A 270 -23.23 -8.21 3.09
CA GLY A 270 -23.89 -7.41 2.05
C GLY A 270 -23.20 -6.08 1.72
N MET A 271 -21.90 -5.94 2.06
CA MET A 271 -21.07 -4.77 1.77
C MET A 271 -19.62 -5.15 1.46
N LEU A 272 -19.00 -4.44 0.50
CA LEU A 272 -17.60 -4.61 0.12
C LEU A 272 -16.76 -3.42 0.56
N LEU A 273 -15.43 -3.56 0.54
CA LEU A 273 -14.47 -2.52 0.91
C LEU A 273 -14.30 -1.44 -0.18
N ASN A 274 -15.05 -1.52 -1.28
CA ASN A 274 -15.01 -0.55 -2.37
C ASN A 274 -15.35 0.88 -1.90
N THR A 275 -14.44 1.83 -2.14
CA THR A 275 -14.72 3.27 -1.98
C THR A 275 -15.52 3.84 -3.15
N HIS A 276 -15.28 3.31 -4.35
CA HIS A 276 -16.05 3.61 -5.54
C HIS A 276 -17.07 2.49 -5.79
N ILE A 277 -18.35 2.85 -5.80
CA ILE A 277 -19.42 1.90 -6.14
C ILE A 277 -19.70 2.04 -7.64
N PRO A 278 -19.64 0.94 -8.42
CA PRO A 278 -20.00 0.99 -9.83
C PRO A 278 -21.44 1.48 -10.01
N PRO A 279 -21.69 2.41 -10.95
CA PRO A 279 -23.05 2.89 -11.21
C PRO A 279 -23.95 1.74 -11.62
N SER A 280 -25.22 1.81 -11.20
CA SER A 280 -26.21 0.78 -11.54
C SER A 280 -26.37 0.70 -13.06
N SER A 281 -26.25 -0.51 -13.60
CA SER A 281 -26.47 -0.79 -15.03
C SER A 281 -27.21 -2.11 -15.21
N GLU A 282 -27.74 -2.40 -16.39
CA GLU A 282 -28.36 -3.71 -16.63
C GLU A 282 -27.32 -4.84 -16.55
N PRO A 283 -27.60 -5.93 -15.80
CA PRO A 283 -26.71 -7.08 -15.72
C PRO A 283 -26.32 -7.61 -17.11
N VAL A 284 -25.07 -8.06 -17.22
CA VAL A 284 -24.56 -8.71 -18.43
C VAL A 284 -24.21 -10.16 -18.13
N THR A 285 -24.13 -10.99 -19.17
CA THR A 285 -23.45 -12.29 -19.03
C THR A 285 -21.97 -12.02 -18.81
N LEU A 286 -21.44 -12.50 -17.68
CA LEU A 286 -20.02 -12.34 -17.38
C LEU A 286 -19.18 -13.20 -18.33
N PRO A 287 -17.98 -12.72 -18.74
CA PRO A 287 -17.04 -13.56 -19.46
C PRO A 287 -16.56 -14.71 -18.56
N GLU A 288 -15.89 -15.68 -19.17
CA GLU A 288 -15.23 -16.75 -18.41
C GLU A 288 -14.26 -16.16 -17.38
N SER A 289 -14.25 -16.72 -16.18
CA SER A 289 -13.35 -16.33 -15.10
C SER A 289 -12.47 -17.48 -14.63
N ALA A 290 -11.37 -17.10 -13.98
CA ALA A 290 -10.54 -18.03 -13.25
C ALA A 290 -10.22 -17.48 -11.86
N ARG A 291 -10.46 -18.33 -10.85
CA ARG A 291 -10.18 -18.06 -9.44
C ARG A 291 -8.96 -18.86 -8.99
N PHE A 292 -8.05 -18.19 -8.29
CA PHE A 292 -6.74 -18.71 -7.91
C PHE A 292 -6.51 -18.52 -6.41
N PRO A 293 -5.98 -19.54 -5.70
CA PRO A 293 -5.47 -19.35 -4.36
C PRO A 293 -4.20 -18.50 -4.39
N LEU A 294 -4.06 -17.59 -3.43
CA LEU A 294 -2.86 -16.77 -3.22
C LEU A 294 -2.08 -17.17 -1.95
N VAL A 295 -2.58 -18.15 -1.21
CA VAL A 295 -1.96 -18.71 -0.01
C VAL A 295 -2.05 -20.22 -0.03
N ASP A 296 -1.01 -20.89 0.46
CA ASP A 296 -0.99 -22.35 0.58
C ASP A 296 -1.84 -22.79 1.79
N PRO A 297 -2.14 -24.09 1.94
CA PRO A 297 -2.94 -24.60 3.05
C PRO A 297 -2.38 -24.23 4.43
N THR A 298 -1.05 -24.24 4.59
CA THR A 298 -0.39 -23.91 5.86
C THR A 298 -0.57 -22.42 6.22
N VAL A 299 -0.35 -21.52 5.27
CA VAL A 299 -0.57 -20.08 5.44
C VAL A 299 -2.06 -19.80 5.65
N ARG A 300 -2.95 -20.50 4.94
CA ARG A 300 -4.39 -20.39 5.11
C ARG A 300 -4.82 -20.76 6.52
N GLU A 301 -4.31 -21.85 7.07
CA GLU A 301 -4.61 -22.26 8.46
C GLU A 301 -4.06 -21.23 9.47
N MET A 302 -2.78 -20.87 9.36
CA MET A 302 -2.13 -19.98 10.32
C MET A 302 -2.69 -18.56 10.32
N ARG A 303 -2.96 -17.99 9.13
CA ARG A 303 -3.47 -16.61 9.00
C ARG A 303 -4.99 -16.54 9.01
N GLY A 304 -5.66 -17.62 8.59
CA GLY A 304 -7.11 -17.75 8.61
C GLY A 304 -7.68 -18.00 10.01
N ALA A 305 -6.82 -18.34 10.99
CA ALA A 305 -7.22 -18.52 12.37
C ALA A 305 -8.06 -17.32 12.87
N PRO A 306 -9.26 -17.56 13.46
CA PRO A 306 -10.20 -16.48 13.79
C PRO A 306 -9.60 -15.36 14.64
N ASP A 307 -8.84 -15.70 15.69
CA ASP A 307 -8.25 -14.72 16.60
C ASP A 307 -7.17 -13.86 15.91
N VAL A 308 -6.43 -14.45 14.95
CA VAL A 308 -5.46 -13.72 14.12
C VAL A 308 -6.19 -12.72 13.24
N ARG A 309 -7.28 -13.13 12.59
CA ARG A 309 -8.09 -12.25 11.73
C ARG A 309 -8.77 -11.13 12.53
N ILE A 310 -9.28 -11.43 13.72
CA ILE A 310 -9.82 -10.41 14.65
C ILE A 310 -8.76 -9.35 14.96
N ALA A 311 -7.56 -9.77 15.39
CA ALA A 311 -6.49 -8.85 15.74
C ALA A 311 -6.09 -7.96 14.54
N ARG A 312 -5.98 -8.54 13.34
CA ARG A 312 -5.67 -7.80 12.11
C ARG A 312 -6.79 -6.83 11.73
N CYS A 313 -8.04 -7.27 11.73
CA CYS A 313 -9.18 -6.42 11.38
C CYS A 313 -9.30 -5.22 12.33
N ALA A 314 -9.10 -5.45 13.63
CA ALA A 314 -9.05 -4.38 14.63
C ALA A 314 -7.91 -3.38 14.34
N GLU A 315 -6.72 -3.88 14.01
CA GLU A 315 -5.57 -3.03 13.67
C GLU A 315 -5.81 -2.22 12.38
N THR A 316 -6.39 -2.84 11.34
CA THR A 316 -6.77 -2.17 10.09
C THR A 316 -7.81 -1.08 10.35
N LEU A 317 -8.85 -1.38 11.12
CA LEU A 317 -9.88 -0.41 11.50
C LEU A 317 -9.28 0.76 12.29
N ALA A 318 -8.41 0.49 13.26
CA ALA A 318 -7.74 1.54 14.05
C ALA A 318 -6.89 2.45 13.15
N ARG A 319 -6.12 1.88 12.23
CA ARG A 319 -5.31 2.66 11.28
C ARG A 319 -6.16 3.47 10.30
N LEU A 320 -7.25 2.89 9.80
CA LEU A 320 -8.19 3.59 8.93
C LEU A 320 -8.85 4.77 9.69
N ALA A 321 -9.25 4.56 10.95
CA ALA A 321 -9.77 5.63 11.80
C ALA A 321 -8.74 6.74 12.03
N GLY A 322 -7.46 6.40 12.22
CA GLY A 322 -6.36 7.37 12.30
C GLY A 322 -6.25 8.24 11.05
N VAL A 323 -6.29 7.64 9.86
CA VAL A 323 -6.29 8.38 8.58
C VAL A 323 -7.47 9.36 8.49
N VAL A 324 -8.65 8.93 8.95
CA VAL A 324 -9.85 9.78 8.96
C VAL A 324 -9.74 10.93 9.95
N ALA A 325 -9.21 10.68 11.15
CA ALA A 325 -9.02 11.69 12.18
C ALA A 325 -7.99 12.75 11.76
N GLU A 326 -6.85 12.33 11.20
CA GLU A 326 -5.75 13.22 10.82
C GLU A 326 -6.10 14.13 9.63
N ARG A 327 -6.88 13.63 8.67
CA ARG A 327 -7.19 14.38 7.44
C ARG A 327 -8.37 15.33 7.58
N GLY A 328 -9.21 15.18 8.60
CA GLY A 328 -10.36 16.04 8.91
C GLY A 328 -11.51 15.99 7.88
N GLY A 329 -11.22 16.30 6.62
CA GLY A 329 -12.15 16.24 5.48
C GLY A 329 -11.95 14.98 4.64
N VAL A 330 -12.47 13.84 5.09
CA VAL A 330 -12.49 12.61 4.30
C VAL A 330 -13.84 12.40 3.60
N SER A 331 -13.82 11.73 2.45
CA SER A 331 -15.04 11.44 1.68
C SER A 331 -16.00 10.52 2.44
N ALA A 332 -17.30 10.63 2.14
CA ALA A 332 -18.33 9.71 2.66
C ALA A 332 -18.00 8.24 2.35
N SER A 333 -17.42 7.97 1.17
CA SER A 333 -16.94 6.65 0.77
C SER A 333 -15.91 6.05 1.73
N LEU A 334 -14.95 6.84 2.24
CA LEU A 334 -13.95 6.31 3.16
C LEU A 334 -14.56 6.00 4.54
N ARG A 335 -15.50 6.82 5.00
CA ARG A 335 -16.27 6.54 6.23
C ARG A 335 -17.13 5.29 6.09
N ARG A 336 -17.69 5.03 4.92
CA ARG A 336 -18.39 3.78 4.61
C ARG A 336 -17.47 2.57 4.76
N VAL A 337 -16.23 2.65 4.29
CA VAL A 337 -15.26 1.55 4.49
C VAL A 337 -15.00 1.30 5.98
N MET A 338 -14.92 2.35 6.82
CA MET A 338 -14.80 2.16 8.27
C MET A 338 -15.97 1.37 8.84
N VAL A 339 -17.19 1.69 8.41
CA VAL A 339 -18.40 0.95 8.81
C VAL A 339 -18.30 -0.52 8.40
N VAL A 340 -17.87 -0.81 7.16
CA VAL A 340 -17.70 -2.20 6.69
C VAL A 340 -16.66 -2.95 7.53
N GLN A 341 -15.52 -2.33 7.83
CA GLN A 341 -14.49 -2.95 8.66
C GLN A 341 -14.97 -3.17 10.11
N ALA A 342 -15.73 -2.24 10.68
CA ALA A 342 -16.35 -2.42 12.00
C ALA A 342 -17.36 -3.57 11.99
N ALA A 343 -18.20 -3.67 10.95
CA ALA A 343 -19.15 -4.77 10.80
C ALA A 343 -18.44 -6.13 10.66
N ARG A 344 -17.37 -6.19 9.87
CA ARG A 344 -16.50 -7.38 9.76
C ARG A 344 -15.91 -7.79 11.09
N LEU A 345 -15.36 -6.83 11.85
CA LEU A 345 -14.80 -7.10 13.18
C LEU A 345 -15.87 -7.66 14.13
N THR A 346 -17.06 -7.04 14.18
CA THR A 346 -18.17 -7.51 15.01
C THR A 346 -18.58 -8.93 14.66
N ARG A 347 -18.69 -9.26 13.37
CA ARG A 347 -19.06 -10.62 12.94
C ARG A 347 -17.98 -11.64 13.31
N LEU A 348 -16.71 -11.32 13.07
CA LEU A 348 -15.59 -12.21 13.43
C LEU A 348 -15.55 -12.48 14.94
N THR A 349 -15.69 -11.44 15.76
CA THR A 349 -15.67 -11.58 17.23
C THR A 349 -16.88 -12.32 17.76
N ALA A 350 -18.08 -12.02 17.24
CA ALA A 350 -19.31 -12.72 17.64
C ALA A 350 -19.29 -14.19 17.25
N ALA A 351 -18.87 -14.53 16.03
CA ALA A 351 -18.72 -15.91 15.59
C ALA A 351 -17.68 -16.68 16.43
N ARG A 352 -16.56 -16.02 16.76
CA ARG A 352 -15.53 -16.61 17.61
C ARG A 352 -16.01 -16.84 19.04
N HIS A 353 -16.76 -15.89 19.60
CA HIS A 353 -17.38 -16.03 20.91
C HIS A 353 -18.37 -17.21 20.94
N ALA A 354 -19.30 -17.27 19.98
CA ALA A 354 -20.26 -18.35 19.85
C ALA A 354 -19.56 -19.72 19.76
N TYR A 355 -18.53 -19.83 18.91
CA TYR A 355 -17.73 -21.05 18.82
C TYR A 355 -17.09 -21.44 20.16
N ALA A 356 -16.48 -20.49 20.87
CA ALA A 356 -15.86 -20.74 22.17
C ALA A 356 -16.89 -21.13 23.26
N ALA A 357 -18.12 -20.66 23.13
CA ALA A 357 -19.25 -20.99 24.00
C ALA A 357 -19.95 -22.31 23.62
N GLY A 358 -19.62 -22.92 22.47
CA GLY A 358 -20.32 -24.10 21.93
C GLY A 358 -21.69 -23.77 21.34
N GLU A 359 -21.92 -22.51 20.98
CA GLU A 359 -23.17 -22.00 20.41
C GLU A 359 -23.13 -21.97 18.87
N LEU A 360 -24.32 -21.84 18.26
CA LEU A 360 -24.44 -21.64 16.82
C LEU A 360 -23.89 -20.26 16.43
N PRO A 361 -23.29 -20.11 15.23
CA PRO A 361 -22.80 -18.84 14.76
C PRO A 361 -23.93 -17.81 14.66
N PRO A 362 -23.64 -16.51 14.84
CA PRO A 362 -24.65 -15.46 14.74
C PRO A 362 -25.22 -15.38 13.33
N GLU A 363 -26.50 -14.99 13.25
CA GLU A 363 -27.18 -14.72 11.99
C GLU A 363 -26.42 -13.67 11.15
N PRO A 364 -26.45 -13.77 9.81
CA PRO A 364 -25.76 -12.82 8.93
C PRO A 364 -26.17 -11.35 9.13
N ASN A 365 -27.38 -11.11 9.62
CA ASN A 365 -27.95 -9.77 9.87
C ASN A 365 -27.57 -9.17 11.24
N LEU A 366 -26.54 -9.69 11.92
CA LEU A 366 -26.04 -9.16 13.20
C LEU A 366 -25.78 -7.65 13.17
N VAL A 367 -25.40 -7.12 12.00
CA VAL A 367 -25.31 -5.69 11.73
C VAL A 367 -26.45 -5.32 10.78
N ASP A 368 -27.27 -4.32 11.10
CA ASP A 368 -28.32 -3.83 10.20
C ASP A 368 -27.70 -3.10 8.99
N ILE A 369 -27.39 -3.90 7.96
CA ILE A 369 -26.84 -3.43 6.70
C ILE A 369 -27.82 -2.53 5.94
N GLY A 370 -29.13 -2.73 6.13
CA GLY A 370 -30.18 -1.95 5.47
C GLY A 370 -30.09 -0.48 5.87
N TYR A 371 -29.97 -0.24 7.18
CA TYR A 371 -29.70 1.09 7.73
C TYR A 371 -28.39 1.70 7.18
N LEU A 372 -27.31 0.92 7.16
CA LEU A 372 -25.98 1.38 6.70
C LEU A 372 -25.93 1.70 5.20
N ARG A 373 -26.70 0.97 4.38
CA ARG A 373 -26.85 1.23 2.93
C ARG A 373 -27.72 2.44 2.65
N ALA A 374 -28.77 2.67 3.42
CA ALA A 374 -29.67 3.81 3.26
C ALA A 374 -28.97 5.14 3.61
N ALA A 375 -28.15 5.15 4.66
CA ALA A 375 -27.41 6.33 5.11
C ALA A 375 -26.28 6.81 4.17
N GLY A 376 -26.00 6.08 3.09
CA GLY A 376 -24.95 6.39 2.11
C GLY A 376 -25.45 6.82 0.73
N ARG A 377 -26.75 7.09 0.57
CA ARG A 377 -27.39 7.46 -0.70
C ARG A 377 -27.67 8.97 -0.87
N ASP A 378 -27.04 9.80 -0.04
CA ASP A 378 -27.07 11.27 -0.15
C ASP A 378 -25.80 11.83 -0.79
#